data_AF-A0AAE8WZY4-F1
#
_entry.id   AF-A0AAE8WZY4-F1
#
_cell.length_a   1.000
_cell.length_b   1.000
_cell.length_c   1.000
_cell.angle_alpha   90.00
_cell.angle_beta   90.00
_cell.angle_gamma   90.00
#
_symmetry.space_group_name_H-M   'P 1'
#
loop_
_entity.id
_entity.type
_entity.pdbx_description
1 polymer ?
#
loop_
_entity_poly.entity_id
_entity_poly.type
_entity_poly.pdbx_seq_one_letter_code
_entity_poly.pdbx_strand_id
1 'polypeptide(L)'
;MHLSITDKVTAEEKEELLTGLRAYNAQYLDLATFSGDIGVYMRDDNGVMLGGLIGVRKGDWLNIDYLWVSDSVRGTGVGSQLIKTAEEEARRKGCRHALVDTVSFQARPFYEKQGYQVQMSLQDYPYQGMQRHYLSKNL
;
A
#
# COMPACT_ATOMS: atom_id res chain seq x y z
N MET A 1 26.15 21.94 16.17
CA MET A 1 25.23 20.82 15.92
C MET A 1 24.37 20.65 17.16
N HIS A 2 23.05 20.72 17.03
CA HIS A 2 22.10 20.55 18.13
C HIS A 2 20.95 19.66 17.65
N LEU A 3 20.42 18.82 18.53
CA LEU A 3 19.27 17.96 18.26
C LEU A 3 18.01 18.60 18.87
N SER A 4 16.88 18.50 18.18
CA SER A 4 15.55 18.88 18.67
C SER A 4 14.59 17.70 18.55
N ILE A 5 13.57 17.68 19.41
CA ILE A 5 12.51 16.66 19.43
C ILE A 5 11.17 17.39 19.40
N THR A 6 10.26 16.96 18.52
CA THR A 6 8.88 17.47 18.39
C THR A 6 7.91 16.30 18.29
N ASP A 7 6.71 16.48 18.84
CA ASP A 7 5.57 15.57 18.67
C ASP A 7 4.65 16.00 17.50
N LYS A 8 4.93 17.15 16.89
CA LYS A 8 4.17 17.75 15.79
C LYS A 8 5.12 18.11 14.66
N VAL A 9 5.27 17.18 13.71
CA VAL A 9 6.00 17.41 12.47
C VAL A 9 5.12 18.21 11.52
N THR A 10 5.61 19.36 11.06
CA THR A 10 4.94 20.19 10.06
C THR A 10 5.17 19.66 8.65
N ALA A 11 4.33 20.09 7.70
CA ALA A 11 4.53 19.74 6.29
C ALA A 11 5.85 20.30 5.73
N GLU A 12 6.27 21.46 6.21
CA GLU A 12 7.52 22.12 5.80
C GLU A 12 8.75 21.34 6.27
N GLU A 13 8.82 20.98 7.56
CA GLU A 13 9.92 20.15 8.10
C GLU A 13 10.00 18.79 7.40
N LYS A 14 8.84 18.20 7.09
CA LYS A 14 8.78 16.94 6.33
C LYS A 14 9.36 17.12 4.92
N GLU A 15 9.01 18.20 4.23
CA GLU A 15 9.50 18.45 2.87
C GLU A 15 11.00 18.78 2.85
N GLU A 16 11.50 19.54 3.83
CA GLU A 16 12.93 19.83 4.00
C GLU A 16 13.73 18.52 4.14
N LEU A 17 13.30 17.62 5.04
CA LEU A 17 13.91 16.31 5.23
C LEU A 17 13.82 15.46 3.95
N LEU A 18 12.64 15.40 3.32
CA LEU A 18 12.44 14.62 2.11
C LEU A 18 13.24 15.15 0.92
N THR A 19 13.56 16.45 0.86
CA THR A 19 14.42 17.02 -0.18
C THR A 19 15.83 16.42 -0.09
N GLY A 20 16.43 16.41 1.10
CA GLY A 20 17.74 15.80 1.32
C GLY A 20 17.74 14.29 1.05
N LEU A 21 16.72 13.57 1.53
CA LEU A 21 16.57 12.13 1.29
C LEU A 21 16.41 11.80 -0.19
N ARG A 22 15.61 12.57 -0.93
CA ARG A 22 15.44 12.40 -2.38
C ARG A 22 16.76 12.66 -3.12
N ALA A 23 17.47 13.73 -2.77
CA ALA A 23 18.77 14.04 -3.39
C ALA A 23 19.79 12.91 -3.20
N TYR A 24 19.83 12.29 -2.02
CA TYR A 24 20.67 11.12 -1.77
C TYR A 24 20.21 9.88 -2.56
N ASN A 25 18.91 9.56 -2.53
CA ASN A 25 18.35 8.39 -3.21
C ASN A 25 18.49 8.47 -4.73
N ALA A 26 18.50 9.67 -5.32
CA ALA A 26 18.72 9.89 -6.74
C ALA A 26 20.07 9.35 -7.26
N GLN A 27 21.02 9.09 -6.36
CA GLN A 27 22.31 8.47 -6.70
C GLN A 27 22.16 6.97 -7.02
N TYR A 28 21.08 6.34 -6.58
CA TYR A 28 20.84 4.88 -6.68
C TYR A 28 19.60 4.54 -7.50
N LEU A 29 18.64 5.46 -7.60
CA LEU A 29 17.33 5.24 -8.19
C LEU A 29 17.02 6.32 -9.22
N ASP A 30 16.45 5.92 -10.34
CA ASP A 30 15.80 6.86 -11.26
C ASP A 30 14.50 7.36 -10.63
N LEU A 31 14.54 8.52 -9.97
CA LEU A 31 13.37 9.06 -9.28
C LEU A 31 12.21 9.41 -10.23
N ALA A 32 12.46 9.62 -11.52
CA ALA A 32 11.41 9.91 -12.49
C ALA A 32 10.55 8.67 -12.77
N THR A 33 11.16 7.49 -12.71
CA THR A 33 10.49 6.22 -12.98
C THR A 33 10.38 5.34 -11.76
N PHE A 34 10.95 5.68 -10.59
CA PHE A 34 10.93 4.80 -9.43
C PHE A 34 9.55 4.72 -8.76
N SER A 35 8.80 5.83 -8.71
CA SER A 35 7.55 5.91 -7.94
C SER A 35 6.33 6.27 -8.79
N GLY A 36 5.12 5.97 -8.30
CA GLY A 36 3.89 6.52 -8.86
C GLY A 36 2.61 5.88 -8.33
N ASP A 37 1.58 6.69 -8.12
CA ASP A 37 0.34 6.24 -7.48
C ASP A 37 -0.51 5.37 -8.43
N ILE A 38 -1.24 4.44 -7.82
CA ILE A 38 -2.30 3.64 -8.42
C ILE A 38 -3.52 3.72 -7.49
N GLY A 39 -4.60 4.31 -7.98
CA GLY A 39 -5.89 4.35 -7.31
C GLY A 39 -6.94 3.63 -8.14
N VAL A 40 -7.67 2.71 -7.52
CA VAL A 40 -8.83 2.03 -8.12
C VAL A 40 -10.01 2.20 -7.19
N TYR A 41 -11.13 2.68 -7.71
CA TYR A 41 -12.31 2.99 -6.91
C TYR A 41 -13.56 2.39 -7.54
N MET A 42 -14.45 1.89 -6.71
CA MET A 42 -15.79 1.50 -7.10
C MET A 42 -16.78 2.48 -6.49
N ARG A 43 -17.65 3.04 -7.33
CA ARG A 43 -18.70 3.98 -6.92
C ARG A 43 -20.06 3.50 -7.43
N ASP A 44 -21.12 3.83 -6.72
CA ASP A 44 -22.49 3.65 -7.20
C ASP A 44 -22.90 4.74 -8.21
N ASP A 45 -24.14 4.66 -8.70
CA ASP A 45 -24.70 5.61 -9.67
C ASP A 45 -24.81 7.04 -9.13
N ASN A 46 -24.78 7.22 -7.80
CA ASN A 46 -24.79 8.53 -7.15
C ASN A 46 -23.37 9.05 -6.84
N GLY A 47 -22.33 8.30 -7.24
CA GLY A 47 -20.93 8.65 -7.00
C GLY A 47 -20.42 8.31 -5.59
N VAL A 48 -21.18 7.60 -4.75
CA VAL A 48 -20.75 7.19 -3.41
C VAL A 48 -19.72 6.07 -3.53
N MET A 49 -18.61 6.17 -2.79
CA MET A 49 -17.56 5.15 -2.80
C MET A 49 -18.02 3.89 -2.06
N LEU A 50 -18.11 2.79 -2.79
CA LEU A 50 -18.43 1.46 -2.25
C LEU A 50 -17.19 0.63 -1.95
N GLY A 51 -16.03 1.00 -2.50
CA GLY A 51 -14.73 0.43 -2.18
C GLY A 51 -13.60 1.13 -2.91
N GLY A 52 -12.38 0.96 -2.44
CA GLY A 52 -11.20 1.56 -3.05
C GLY A 52 -9.92 0.85 -2.66
N LEU A 53 -8.94 0.93 -3.56
CA LEU A 53 -7.56 0.53 -3.36
C LEU A 53 -6.66 1.71 -3.74
N ILE A 54 -5.74 2.06 -2.85
CA ILE A 54 -4.64 3.00 -3.12
C ILE A 54 -3.34 2.25 -2.86
N GLY A 55 -2.42 2.36 -3.81
CA GLY A 55 -1.07 1.89 -3.67
C GLY A 55 -0.08 2.74 -4.45
N VAL A 56 1.19 2.46 -4.21
CA VAL A 56 2.31 3.15 -4.82
C VAL A 56 3.23 2.15 -5.51
N ARG A 57 3.54 2.43 -6.76
CA ARG A 57 4.61 1.74 -7.46
C ARG A 57 5.94 2.16 -6.84
N LYS A 58 6.83 1.21 -6.56
CA LYS A 58 8.23 1.46 -6.14
C LYS A 58 9.14 0.49 -6.89
N GLY A 59 9.86 0.98 -7.89
CA GLY A 59 10.57 0.15 -8.86
C GLY A 59 9.60 -0.82 -9.54
N ASP A 60 9.93 -2.12 -9.45
CA ASP A 60 9.16 -3.22 -10.04
C ASP A 60 8.03 -3.74 -9.10
N TRP A 61 7.69 -3.00 -8.05
CA TRP A 61 6.72 -3.42 -7.03
C TRP A 61 5.49 -2.52 -6.98
N LEU A 62 4.30 -3.11 -6.91
CA LEU A 62 3.10 -2.46 -6.37
C LEU A 62 3.11 -2.59 -4.85
N ASN A 63 3.12 -1.49 -4.11
CA ASN A 63 2.92 -1.49 -2.66
C ASN A 63 1.49 -1.04 -2.39
N ILE A 64 0.66 -1.91 -1.82
CA ILE A 64 -0.73 -1.58 -1.49
C ILE A 64 -0.73 -0.91 -0.12
N ASP A 65 -1.16 0.34 -0.07
CA ASP A 65 -1.24 1.12 1.16
C ASP A 65 -2.61 0.97 1.83
N TYR A 66 -3.68 1.02 1.03
CA TYR A 66 -5.06 0.98 1.52
C TYR A 66 -5.94 0.10 0.63
N LEU A 67 -6.78 -0.71 1.27
CA LEU A 67 -7.91 -1.40 0.63
C LEU A 67 -9.10 -1.35 1.58
N TRP A 68 -10.24 -0.91 1.06
CA TRP A 68 -11.48 -0.85 1.81
C TRP A 68 -12.68 -1.21 0.91
N VAL A 69 -13.68 -1.85 1.53
CA VAL A 69 -14.95 -2.17 0.90
C VAL A 69 -16.06 -1.89 1.92
N SER A 70 -17.07 -1.14 1.48
CA SER A 70 -18.29 -0.84 2.23
C SER A 70 -18.99 -2.14 2.64
N ASP A 71 -19.52 -2.17 3.86
CA ASP A 71 -20.25 -3.33 4.38
C ASP A 71 -21.44 -3.73 3.49
N SER A 72 -22.08 -2.75 2.83
CA SER A 72 -23.20 -2.98 1.91
C SER A 72 -22.87 -3.88 0.71
N VAL A 73 -21.59 -4.02 0.35
CA VAL A 73 -21.14 -4.81 -0.79
C VAL A 73 -20.00 -5.78 -0.42
N ARG A 74 -19.82 -6.08 0.87
CA ARG A 74 -18.89 -7.14 1.27
C ARG A 74 -19.45 -8.51 0.85
N GLY A 75 -18.55 -9.42 0.51
CA GLY A 75 -18.91 -10.77 0.05
C GLY A 75 -19.42 -10.87 -1.38
N THR A 76 -19.59 -9.74 -2.10
CA THR A 76 -20.08 -9.74 -3.50
C THR A 76 -18.94 -9.82 -4.54
N GLY A 77 -17.68 -9.84 -4.08
CA GLY A 77 -16.49 -9.94 -4.95
C GLY A 77 -15.77 -8.61 -5.23
N VAL A 78 -16.29 -7.48 -4.75
CA VAL A 78 -15.74 -6.13 -4.96
C VAL A 78 -14.26 -6.01 -4.60
N GLY A 79 -13.86 -6.52 -3.42
CA GLY A 79 -12.46 -6.47 -3.00
C GLY A 79 -11.53 -7.20 -3.98
N SER A 80 -11.97 -8.35 -4.48
CA SER A 80 -11.22 -9.13 -5.49
C SER A 80 -11.14 -8.40 -6.83
N GLN A 81 -12.17 -7.62 -7.20
CA GLN A 81 -12.13 -6.82 -8.41
C GLN A 81 -11.14 -5.65 -8.28
N LEU A 82 -11.21 -4.90 -7.17
CA LEU A 82 -10.31 -3.78 -6.88
C LEU A 82 -8.84 -4.19 -6.94
N ILE A 83 -8.48 -5.30 -6.27
CA ILE A 83 -7.08 -5.77 -6.24
C ILE A 83 -6.60 -6.26 -7.60
N LYS A 84 -7.43 -7.01 -8.34
CA LYS A 84 -7.07 -7.48 -9.69
C LYS A 84 -6.85 -6.32 -10.65
N THR A 85 -7.74 -5.33 -10.65
CA THR A 85 -7.59 -4.13 -11.49
C THR A 85 -6.34 -3.33 -11.14
N ALA A 86 -6.01 -3.20 -9.85
CA ALA A 86 -4.78 -2.53 -9.43
C ALA A 86 -3.53 -3.31 -9.85
N GLU A 87 -3.54 -4.63 -9.73
CA GLU A 87 -2.45 -5.52 -10.17
C GLU A 87 -2.25 -5.46 -11.69
N GLU A 88 -3.32 -5.45 -12.48
CA GLU A 88 -3.27 -5.31 -13.93
C GLU A 88 -2.65 -3.97 -14.36
N GLU A 89 -3.09 -2.88 -13.74
CA GLU A 89 -2.49 -1.56 -14.02
C GLU A 89 -1.03 -1.49 -13.57
N ALA A 90 -0.68 -2.13 -12.45
CA ALA A 90 0.70 -2.23 -11.99
C ALA A 90 1.57 -3.00 -12.99
N ARG A 91 1.12 -4.14 -13.51
CA ARG A 91 1.83 -4.89 -14.58
C ARG A 91 2.05 -4.01 -15.81
N ARG A 92 1.03 -3.27 -16.23
CA ARG A 92 1.11 -2.36 -17.38
C ARG A 92 2.15 -1.25 -17.17
N LYS A 93 2.37 -0.84 -15.92
CA LYS A 93 3.41 0.11 -15.49
C LYS A 93 4.76 -0.54 -15.15
N GLY A 94 4.95 -1.83 -15.44
CA GLY A 94 6.22 -2.54 -15.28
C GLY A 94 6.42 -3.23 -13.94
N CYS A 95 5.43 -3.26 -13.05
CA CYS A 95 5.53 -4.05 -11.82
C CYS A 95 5.53 -5.55 -12.12
N ARG A 96 6.40 -6.28 -11.43
CA ARG A 96 6.50 -7.74 -11.44
C ARG A 96 6.03 -8.38 -10.14
N HIS A 97 5.92 -7.58 -9.09
CA HIS A 97 5.56 -8.04 -7.76
C HIS A 97 4.57 -7.07 -7.12
N ALA A 98 3.81 -7.59 -6.16
CA ALA A 98 3.02 -6.78 -5.24
C ALA A 98 3.39 -7.11 -3.80
N LEU A 99 3.33 -6.09 -2.95
CA LEU A 99 3.55 -6.15 -1.51
C LEU A 99 2.35 -5.49 -0.81
N VAL A 100 1.88 -6.13 0.24
CA VAL A 100 0.91 -5.55 1.17
C VAL A 100 1.30 -5.96 2.58
N ASP A 101 0.99 -5.11 3.54
CA ASP A 101 0.97 -5.50 4.93
C ASP A 101 -0.43 -5.35 5.52
N THR A 102 -0.75 -6.17 6.51
CA THR A 102 -2.06 -6.16 7.15
C THR A 102 -1.97 -6.62 8.59
N VAL A 103 -2.76 -6.03 9.47
CA VAL A 103 -2.80 -6.43 10.89
C VAL A 103 -3.66 -7.69 11.06
N SER A 104 -3.44 -8.48 12.11
CA SER A 104 -4.08 -9.79 12.34
C SER A 104 -5.61 -9.73 12.43
N PHE A 105 -6.19 -8.59 12.84
CA PHE A 105 -7.65 -8.37 12.83
C PHE A 105 -8.20 -7.95 11.46
N GLN A 106 -7.33 -7.75 10.47
CA GLN A 106 -7.65 -7.37 9.11
C GLN A 106 -7.50 -8.55 8.13
N ALA A 107 -7.46 -8.24 6.84
CA ALA A 107 -7.87 -9.10 5.75
C ALA A 107 -6.80 -10.11 5.29
N ARG A 108 -6.00 -10.70 6.19
CA ARG A 108 -4.98 -11.71 5.80
C ARG A 108 -5.57 -12.86 4.96
N PRO A 109 -6.66 -13.53 5.37
CA PRO A 109 -7.23 -14.62 4.57
C PRO A 109 -7.76 -14.16 3.20
N PHE A 110 -8.11 -12.88 3.06
CA PHE A 110 -8.51 -12.32 1.77
C PHE A 110 -7.30 -12.25 0.83
N TYR A 111 -6.17 -11.68 1.26
CA TYR A 111 -4.97 -11.59 0.42
C TYR A 111 -4.42 -12.98 0.05
N GLU A 112 -4.40 -13.93 0.99
CA GLU A 112 -4.01 -15.32 0.71
C GLU A 112 -4.88 -15.95 -0.39
N LYS A 113 -6.21 -15.72 -0.36
CA LYS A 113 -7.13 -16.15 -1.44
C LYS A 113 -6.87 -15.47 -2.78
N GLN A 114 -6.26 -14.29 -2.80
CA GLN A 114 -5.84 -13.61 -4.04
C GLN A 114 -4.46 -14.06 -4.53
N GLY A 115 -3.83 -15.02 -3.85
CA GLY A 115 -2.53 -15.58 -4.22
C GLY A 115 -1.33 -14.88 -3.57
N TYR A 116 -1.54 -14.02 -2.57
CA TYR A 116 -0.43 -13.48 -1.79
C TYR A 116 0.08 -14.52 -0.80
N GLN A 117 1.39 -14.52 -0.58
CA GLN A 117 2.09 -15.41 0.33
C GLN A 117 2.68 -14.60 1.48
N VAL A 118 2.50 -15.07 2.71
CA VAL A 118 3.11 -14.46 3.89
C VAL A 118 4.62 -14.64 3.82
N GLN A 119 5.34 -13.52 3.85
CA GLN A 119 6.80 -13.49 3.89
C GLN A 119 7.32 -13.31 5.32
N MET A 120 6.60 -12.55 6.14
CA MET A 120 6.98 -12.28 7.53
C MET A 120 5.73 -11.95 8.38
N SER A 121 5.79 -12.27 9.67
CA SER A 121 4.80 -11.83 10.67
C SER A 121 5.52 -11.24 11.88
N LEU A 122 5.23 -9.98 12.18
CA LEU A 122 5.74 -9.27 13.35
C LEU A 122 4.75 -9.44 14.50
N GLN A 123 5.21 -10.04 15.59
CA GLN A 123 4.40 -10.23 16.80
C GLN A 123 4.27 -8.93 17.59
N ASP A 124 3.22 -8.85 18.41
CA ASP A 124 2.92 -7.75 19.33
C ASP A 124 2.88 -6.37 18.69
N TYR A 125 2.31 -6.30 17.47
CA TYR A 125 2.14 -5.05 16.72
C TYR A 125 0.70 -4.88 16.20
N PRO A 126 0.09 -3.68 16.33
CA PRO A 126 0.61 -2.50 17.03
C PRO A 126 0.52 -2.61 18.56
N TYR A 127 -0.19 -3.63 19.06
CA TYR A 127 -0.37 -3.90 20.48
C TYR A 127 -0.04 -5.37 20.79
N GLN A 128 0.27 -5.65 22.05
CA GLN A 128 0.50 -7.01 22.54
C GLN A 128 -0.68 -7.94 22.17
N GLY A 129 -0.37 -9.12 21.64
CA GLY A 129 -1.34 -10.10 21.15
C GLY A 129 -1.84 -9.88 19.72
N MET A 130 -1.46 -8.78 19.06
CA MET A 130 -1.72 -8.54 17.64
C MET A 130 -0.50 -8.85 16.77
N GLN A 131 -0.69 -9.05 15.47
CA GLN A 131 0.42 -9.29 14.54
C GLN A 131 0.29 -8.41 13.30
N ARG A 132 1.42 -7.98 12.74
CA ARG A 132 1.47 -7.40 11.38
C ARG A 132 2.06 -8.42 10.42
N HIS A 133 1.32 -8.77 9.40
CA HIS A 133 1.73 -9.70 8.36
C HIS A 133 2.20 -8.91 7.13
N TYR A 134 3.33 -9.29 6.57
CA TYR A 134 3.82 -8.79 5.28
C TYR A 134 3.65 -9.90 4.26
N LEU A 135 2.91 -9.62 3.20
CA LEU A 135 2.60 -10.58 2.15
C LEU A 135 3.04 -10.06 0.79
N SER A 136 3.56 -10.95 -0.04
CA SER A 136 3.92 -10.63 -1.42
C SER A 136 3.26 -11.56 -2.42
N LYS A 137 3.16 -11.10 -3.66
CA LYS A 137 2.66 -11.86 -4.80
C LYS A 137 3.50 -11.57 -6.02
N ASN A 138 3.84 -12.60 -6.78
CA ASN A 138 4.35 -12.41 -8.13
C ASN A 138 3.16 -12.04 -9.03
N LEU A 139 3.29 -10.91 -9.72
CA LEU A 139 2.36 -10.52 -10.77
C LEU A 139 2.78 -11.28 -12.03
#